data_AF-A0A484Z8P4-F1
#
_entry.id   AF-A0A484Z8P4-F1
#
_cell.length_a   1.000
_cell.length_b   1.000
_cell.length_c   1.000
_cell.angle_alpha   90.00
_cell.angle_beta   90.00
_cell.angle_gamma   90.00
#
_symmetry.space_group_name_H-M   'P 1'
#
loop_
_entity.id
_entity.type
_entity.pdbx_description
1 polymer ?
#
loop_
_entity_poly.entity_id
_entity_poly.type
_entity_poly.pdbx_seq_one_letter_code
_entity_poly.pdbx_strand_id
1 'polypeptide(L)'
;MTTKRVLADLGNKLDLKLRRRVPVVHQTESSECGLACLAMVCGHYGRNVDLIALRRQFNLSARGATLAGVMETGTHLGMETRALSLDLCELSDLRLPCILHWNFNHFVVLVSISKKGFVLHDPARGRRIVDPSEMYQCFTGVALEVWPGSTFVQETVQNRISMRALLRGVHGIRGALTKIFCFSFFIETITLMMPVGTQLVMDHAIPAGDQGVAYAHLRRSDVFHSVTGHGQYDTSLVNNRYGNADKRAMAVRAFPPSAPVATGIF
;
A
#
# COMPACT_ATOMS: atom_id res chain seq x y z
N MET A 1 17.19 34.53 33.10
CA MET A 1 17.20 33.79 31.81
C MET A 1 17.83 32.39 31.89
N THR A 2 18.51 32.03 32.99
CA THR A 2 19.31 30.80 33.12
C THR A 2 18.51 29.58 33.58
N THR A 3 17.50 29.75 34.43
CA THR A 3 16.71 28.66 35.03
C THR A 3 15.88 27.86 34.03
N LYS A 4 15.28 28.51 33.01
CA LYS A 4 14.50 27.80 31.97
C LYS A 4 15.37 26.87 31.11
N ARG A 5 16.64 27.22 30.85
CA ARG A 5 17.57 26.37 30.10
C ARG A 5 18.04 25.17 30.92
N VAL A 6 18.32 25.37 32.21
CA VAL A 6 18.72 24.29 33.12
C VAL A 6 17.55 23.31 33.33
N LEU A 7 16.33 23.81 33.51
CA LEU A 7 15.12 22.97 33.59
C LEU A 7 14.83 22.23 32.28
N ALA A 8 15.08 22.84 31.12
CA ALA A 8 14.95 22.16 29.83
C ALA A 8 16.04 21.10 29.59
N ASP A 9 17.27 21.34 30.06
CA ASP A 9 18.38 20.39 29.95
C ASP A 9 18.22 19.21 30.93
N LEU A 10 17.77 19.49 32.16
CA LEU A 10 17.38 18.48 33.13
C LEU A 10 16.14 17.70 32.66
N GLY A 11 15.17 18.36 32.02
CA GLY A 11 14.00 17.71 31.42
C GLY A 11 14.30 16.90 30.15
N ASN A 12 15.43 17.15 29.48
CA ASN A 12 15.94 16.31 28.40
C ASN A 12 16.79 15.13 28.93
N LYS A 13 17.50 15.32 30.05
CA LYS A 13 18.26 14.27 30.73
C LYS A 13 17.37 13.31 31.53
N LEU A 14 16.27 13.82 32.08
CA LEU A 14 15.15 13.06 32.58
C LEU A 14 14.26 12.77 31.39
N ASP A 15 14.57 11.73 30.62
CA ASP A 15 13.79 11.28 29.45
C ASP A 15 12.38 10.83 29.87
N LEU A 16 11.53 11.79 30.23
CA LEU A 16 10.12 11.65 30.58
C LEU A 16 9.27 11.58 29.30
N LYS A 17 9.81 11.04 28.20
CA LYS A 17 8.97 10.49 27.14
C LYS A 17 8.35 9.21 27.68
N LEU A 18 7.25 9.40 28.41
CA LEU A 18 6.45 8.40 29.14
C LEU A 18 5.99 7.20 28.29
N ARG A 19 6.27 7.18 26.97
CA ARG A 19 6.27 5.99 26.14
C ARG A 19 7.03 6.29 24.84
N ARG A 20 8.28 5.84 24.68
CA ARG A 20 8.95 5.90 23.37
C ARG A 20 8.16 5.05 22.39
N ARG A 21 7.71 5.65 21.28
CA ARG A 21 6.91 4.95 20.26
C ARG A 21 7.83 4.15 19.37
N VAL A 22 7.53 2.87 19.19
CA VAL A 22 8.23 2.03 18.20
C VAL A 22 7.86 2.55 16.80
N PRO A 23 8.81 2.95 15.94
CA PRO A 23 8.48 3.28 14.55
C PRO A 23 8.03 2.02 13.80
N VAL A 24 7.24 2.20 12.75
CA VAL A 24 6.93 1.12 11.81
C VAL A 24 7.88 1.26 10.63
N VAL A 25 8.66 0.22 10.37
CA VAL A 25 9.59 0.17 9.23
C VAL A 25 9.11 -0.95 8.31
N HIS A 26 8.89 -0.62 7.04
CA HIS A 26 8.45 -1.57 6.04
C HIS A 26 9.63 -2.25 5.36
N GLN A 27 9.56 -3.56 5.18
CA GLN A 27 10.54 -4.30 4.40
C GLN A 27 10.38 -4.00 2.91
N THR A 28 11.49 -3.94 2.18
CA THR A 28 11.45 -3.79 0.71
C THR A 28 11.52 -5.16 0.04
N GLU A 29 12.25 -6.10 0.65
CA GLU A 29 12.36 -7.50 0.22
C GLU A 29 11.84 -8.45 1.30
N SER A 30 11.39 -9.64 0.89
CA SER A 30 10.84 -10.65 1.82
C SER A 30 11.87 -11.23 2.79
N SER A 31 13.15 -11.19 2.43
CA SER A 31 14.26 -11.69 3.24
C SER A 31 14.61 -10.77 4.42
N GLU A 32 14.11 -9.53 4.44
CA GLU A 32 14.57 -8.46 5.34
C GLU A 32 13.74 -8.28 6.61
N CYS A 33 12.72 -9.12 6.82
CA CYS A 33 11.82 -9.00 7.97
C CYS A 33 12.59 -8.86 9.30
N GLY A 34 13.66 -9.65 9.49
CA GLY A 34 14.53 -9.58 10.67
C GLY A 34 15.29 -8.25 10.82
N LEU A 35 15.86 -7.72 9.72
CA LEU A 35 16.55 -6.42 9.74
C LEU A 35 15.58 -5.27 10.01
N ALA A 36 14.38 -5.31 9.41
CA ALA A 36 13.34 -4.34 9.65
C ALA A 36 12.88 -4.36 11.12
N CYS A 37 12.77 -5.55 11.72
CA CYS A 37 12.47 -5.70 13.15
C CYS A 37 13.56 -5.07 14.04
N LEU A 38 14.83 -5.31 13.76
CA LEU A 38 15.94 -4.67 14.48
C LEU A 38 15.92 -3.15 14.32
N ALA A 39 15.67 -2.63 13.11
CA ALA A 39 15.57 -1.21 12.86
C ALA A 39 14.44 -0.56 13.68
N MET A 40 13.29 -1.24 13.78
CA MET A 40 12.17 -0.78 14.62
C MET A 40 12.55 -0.72 16.11
N VAL A 41 13.22 -1.75 16.63
CA VAL A 41 13.67 -1.78 18.03
C VAL A 41 14.76 -0.74 18.29
N CYS A 42 15.74 -0.58 17.40
CA CYS A 42 16.75 0.48 17.50
C CYS A 42 16.09 1.87 17.54
N GLY A 43 15.07 2.07 16.69
CA GLY A 43 14.29 3.30 16.64
C GLY A 43 13.53 3.59 17.94
N HIS A 44 13.03 2.55 18.62
CA HIS A 44 12.44 2.68 19.95
C HIS A 44 13.48 3.19 20.98
N TYR A 45 14.72 2.72 20.92
CA TYR A 45 15.81 3.18 21.79
C TYR A 45 16.49 4.47 21.33
N GLY A 46 16.00 5.12 20.26
CA GLY A 46 16.43 6.45 19.84
C GLY A 46 17.48 6.48 18.72
N ARG A 47 17.83 5.31 18.15
CA ARG A 47 18.72 5.21 16.99
C ARG A 47 17.91 4.88 15.74
N ASN A 48 17.82 5.81 14.79
CA ASN A 48 17.12 5.55 13.54
C ASN A 48 18.10 4.90 12.55
N VAL A 49 17.83 3.66 12.18
CA VAL A 49 18.70 2.87 11.30
C VAL A 49 18.03 2.70 9.94
N ASP A 50 18.74 3.05 8.88
CA ASP A 50 18.27 2.87 7.50
C ASP A 50 18.41 1.40 7.07
N LEU A 51 17.32 0.81 6.57
CA LEU A 51 17.30 -0.54 6.02
C LEU A 51 18.28 -0.71 4.86
N ILE A 52 18.44 0.33 4.01
CA ILE A 52 19.38 0.28 2.89
C ILE A 52 20.82 0.19 3.40
N ALA A 53 21.14 0.91 4.48
CA ALA A 53 22.46 0.84 5.12
C ALA A 53 22.70 -0.54 5.75
N LEU A 54 21.69 -1.09 6.45
CA LEU A 54 21.77 -2.45 7.01
C LEU A 54 21.98 -3.50 5.93
N ARG A 55 21.24 -3.44 4.82
CA ARG A 55 21.38 -4.38 3.70
C ARG A 55 22.79 -4.36 3.09
N ARG A 56 23.42 -3.17 3.01
CA ARG A 56 24.79 -3.05 2.50
C ARG A 56 25.84 -3.60 3.45
N GLN A 57 25.58 -3.53 4.76
CA GLN A 57 26.49 -4.01 5.80
C GLN A 57 26.32 -5.51 6.06
N PHE A 58 25.09 -6.00 5.96
CA PHE A 58 24.72 -7.38 6.27
C PHE A 58 24.08 -8.01 5.04
N ASN A 59 24.82 -8.87 4.36
CA ASN A 59 24.32 -9.64 3.24
C ASN A 59 23.38 -10.73 3.75
N LEU A 60 22.07 -10.49 3.62
CA LEU A 60 21.07 -11.51 3.90
C LEU A 60 21.14 -12.63 2.87
N SER A 61 20.96 -13.86 3.32
CA SER A 61 20.80 -15.01 2.43
C SER A 61 19.49 -14.88 1.64
N ALA A 62 19.47 -15.42 0.42
CA ALA A 62 18.24 -15.58 -0.36
C ALA A 62 17.16 -16.39 0.39
N ARG A 63 17.54 -17.18 1.40
CA ARG A 63 16.61 -17.95 2.26
C ARG A 63 15.95 -17.10 3.35
N GLY A 64 16.31 -15.84 3.51
CA GLY A 64 15.76 -14.93 4.53
C GLY A 64 16.68 -14.73 5.73
N ALA A 65 16.20 -13.94 6.69
CA ALA A 65 16.88 -13.69 7.95
C ALA A 65 16.80 -14.92 8.87
N THR A 66 17.93 -15.40 9.37
CA THR A 66 17.98 -16.43 10.41
C THR A 66 18.00 -15.78 11.78
N LEU A 67 17.49 -16.44 12.82
CA LEU A 67 17.53 -15.91 14.19
C LEU A 67 18.97 -15.57 14.62
N ALA A 68 19.93 -16.45 14.32
CA ALA A 68 21.35 -16.23 14.59
C ALA A 68 21.89 -14.98 13.86
N GLY A 69 21.53 -14.79 12.58
CA GLY A 69 21.96 -13.62 11.82
C GLY A 69 21.33 -12.31 12.34
N VAL A 70 20.09 -12.37 12.83
CA VAL A 70 19.44 -11.23 13.50
C VAL A 70 20.17 -10.90 14.81
N MET A 71 20.53 -11.90 15.61
CA MET A 71 21.31 -11.69 16.84
C MET A 71 22.68 -11.07 16.55
N GLU A 72 23.43 -11.62 15.60
CA GLU A 72 24.74 -11.11 15.18
C GLU A 72 24.64 -9.66 14.69
N THR A 73 23.66 -9.36 13.84
CA THR A 73 23.41 -7.99 13.37
C THR A 73 23.07 -7.05 14.53
N GLY A 74 22.25 -7.50 15.49
CA GLY A 74 21.95 -6.76 16.71
C GLY A 74 23.21 -6.40 17.49
N THR A 75 24.09 -7.36 17.71
CA THR A 75 25.38 -7.15 18.38
C THR A 75 26.25 -6.14 17.65
N HIS A 76 26.32 -6.19 16.32
CA HIS A 76 27.04 -5.18 15.53
C HIS A 76 26.46 -3.78 15.64
N LEU A 77 25.14 -3.66 15.88
CA LEU A 77 24.48 -2.38 16.15
C LEU A 77 24.65 -1.91 17.61
N GLY A 78 25.40 -2.66 18.43
CA GLY A 78 25.60 -2.39 19.85
C GLY A 78 24.39 -2.77 20.72
N MET A 79 23.48 -3.58 20.18
CA MET A 79 22.35 -4.13 20.93
C MET A 79 22.74 -5.47 21.56
N GLU A 80 22.27 -5.70 22.77
CA GLU A 80 22.30 -7.02 23.39
C GLU A 80 21.02 -7.77 23.01
N THR A 81 21.15 -9.07 22.78
CA THR A 81 20.03 -9.91 22.34
C THR A 81 19.97 -11.20 23.14
N ARG A 82 18.75 -11.68 23.41
CA ARG A 82 18.52 -12.95 24.13
C ARG A 82 17.36 -13.71 23.50
N ALA A 83 17.69 -14.83 22.89
CA ALA A 83 16.69 -15.76 22.35
C ALA A 83 16.09 -16.60 23.47
N LEU A 84 14.76 -16.75 23.43
CA LEU A 84 13.97 -17.48 24.41
C LEU A 84 12.94 -18.36 23.69
N SER A 85 12.72 -19.55 24.24
CA SER A 85 11.60 -20.41 23.86
C SER A 85 10.61 -20.40 25.02
N LEU A 86 9.38 -19.98 24.78
CA LEU A 86 8.36 -19.78 25.83
C LEU A 86 6.95 -19.93 25.28
N ASP A 87 6.00 -20.14 26.19
CA ASP A 87 4.58 -20.25 25.88
C ASP A 87 3.88 -18.88 25.87
N LEU A 88 2.66 -18.83 25.32
CA LEU A 88 1.88 -17.59 25.18
C LEU A 88 1.64 -16.85 26.50
N CYS A 89 1.53 -17.60 27.59
CA CYS A 89 1.30 -17.07 28.93
C CYS A 89 2.51 -16.29 29.48
N GLU A 90 3.71 -16.61 29.02
CA GLU A 90 4.97 -16.04 29.51
C GLU A 90 5.37 -14.78 28.72
N LEU A 91 4.66 -14.43 27.63
CA LEU A 91 4.96 -13.22 26.86
C LEU A 91 4.83 -11.93 27.66
N SER A 92 4.00 -11.91 28.70
CA SER A 92 3.85 -10.74 29.57
C SER A 92 5.10 -10.42 30.39
N ASP A 93 5.97 -11.41 30.58
CA ASP A 93 7.18 -11.27 31.40
C ASP A 93 8.40 -10.83 30.57
N LEU A 94 8.25 -10.78 29.25
CA LEU A 94 9.28 -10.33 28.33
C LEU A 94 9.46 -8.81 28.36
N ARG A 95 10.70 -8.38 28.10
CA ARG A 95 11.01 -6.97 27.85
C ARG A 95 10.44 -6.51 26.52
N LEU A 96 9.60 -5.48 26.56
CA LEU A 96 9.02 -4.86 25.36
C LEU A 96 9.81 -3.62 24.92
N PRO A 97 9.97 -3.37 23.61
CA PRO A 97 9.54 -4.23 22.50
C PRO A 97 10.46 -5.44 22.29
N CYS A 98 9.89 -6.58 21.94
CA CYS A 98 10.62 -7.81 21.58
C CYS A 98 10.27 -8.27 20.17
N ILE A 99 11.14 -9.09 19.58
CA ILE A 99 10.93 -9.68 18.24
C ILE A 99 10.36 -11.09 18.44
N LEU A 100 9.29 -11.42 17.72
CA LEU A 100 8.66 -12.73 17.74
C LEU A 100 8.85 -13.41 16.39
N HIS A 101 9.06 -14.72 16.42
CA HIS A 101 9.02 -15.54 15.23
C HIS A 101 7.59 -15.98 14.93
N TRP A 102 7.14 -15.70 13.70
CA TRP A 102 5.75 -15.72 13.26
C TRP A 102 5.58 -16.66 12.07
N ASN A 103 4.59 -17.56 12.12
CA ASN A 103 4.23 -18.50 11.03
C ASN A 103 5.40 -19.32 10.45
N PHE A 104 6.45 -19.55 11.25
CA PHE A 104 7.66 -20.30 10.87
C PHE A 104 8.47 -19.72 9.69
N ASN A 105 8.15 -18.52 9.22
CA ASN A 105 8.80 -17.93 8.05
C ASN A 105 8.94 -16.41 8.12
N HIS A 106 8.54 -15.79 9.24
CA HIS A 106 8.47 -14.34 9.37
C HIS A 106 8.87 -13.86 10.76
N PHE A 107 9.27 -12.59 10.86
CA PHE A 107 9.55 -11.93 12.12
C PHE A 107 8.68 -10.69 12.28
N VAL A 108 8.14 -10.50 13.48
CA VAL A 108 7.31 -9.36 13.85
C VAL A 108 7.76 -8.77 15.17
N VAL A 109 7.49 -7.49 15.41
CA VAL A 109 7.83 -6.83 16.68
C VAL A 109 6.60 -6.73 17.56
N LEU A 110 6.65 -7.30 18.76
CA LEU A 110 5.62 -7.09 19.77
C LEU A 110 5.90 -5.78 20.53
N VAL A 111 4.94 -4.87 20.46
CA VAL A 111 5.08 -3.51 21.00
C VAL A 111 4.38 -3.34 22.35
N SER A 112 3.19 -3.93 22.49
CA SER A 112 2.46 -3.90 23.75
C SER A 112 1.46 -5.04 23.86
N ILE A 113 1.33 -5.57 25.06
CA ILE A 113 0.34 -6.59 25.42
C ILE A 113 -0.78 -5.90 26.20
N SER A 114 -2.03 -6.24 25.89
CA SER A 114 -3.19 -5.76 26.61
C SER A 114 -4.20 -6.88 26.81
N LYS A 115 -5.12 -6.74 27.78
CA LYS A 115 -6.19 -7.72 28.00
C LYS A 115 -7.09 -7.94 26.78
N LYS A 116 -7.14 -6.97 25.85
CA LYS A 116 -7.98 -7.01 24.64
C LYS A 116 -7.24 -7.53 23.41
N GLY A 117 -5.93 -7.76 23.48
CA GLY A 117 -5.13 -8.22 22.36
C GLY A 117 -3.69 -7.72 22.35
N PHE A 118 -2.97 -8.09 21.32
CA PHE A 118 -1.53 -7.88 21.13
C PHE A 118 -1.28 -6.85 20.03
N VAL A 119 -0.43 -5.85 20.30
CA VAL A 119 -0.05 -4.86 19.29
C VAL A 119 1.27 -5.28 18.67
N LEU A 120 1.22 -5.67 17.39
CA LEU A 120 2.36 -6.11 16.61
C LEU A 120 2.71 -5.08 15.54
N HIS A 121 3.99 -4.89 15.28
CA HIS A 121 4.48 -4.22 14.08
C HIS A 121 5.04 -5.28 13.14
N ASP A 122 4.36 -5.47 12.02
CA ASP A 122 4.72 -6.40 10.97
C ASP A 122 5.47 -5.63 9.87
N PRO A 123 6.72 -5.99 9.53
CA PRO A 123 7.44 -5.36 8.43
C PRO A 123 6.71 -5.39 7.08
N ALA A 124 5.89 -6.41 6.82
CA ALA A 124 5.15 -6.56 5.58
C ALA A 124 3.82 -5.79 5.59
N ARG A 125 3.14 -5.71 6.74
CA ARG A 125 1.76 -5.21 6.83
C ARG A 125 1.59 -3.94 7.68
N GLY A 126 2.65 -3.52 8.37
CA GLY A 126 2.65 -2.40 9.29
C GLY A 126 2.08 -2.74 10.67
N ARG A 127 1.53 -1.74 11.37
CA ARG A 127 0.96 -1.91 12.71
C ARG A 127 -0.35 -2.70 12.66
N ARG A 128 -0.42 -3.78 13.43
CA ARG A 128 -1.58 -4.67 13.57
C ARG A 128 -1.94 -4.87 15.03
N ILE A 129 -3.22 -5.11 15.28
CA ILE A 129 -3.74 -5.58 16.56
C ILE A 129 -4.24 -6.98 16.30
N VAL A 130 -3.78 -7.93 17.11
CA VAL A 130 -4.04 -9.36 16.93
C VAL A 130 -4.75 -9.91 18.15
N ASP A 131 -5.78 -10.70 17.91
CA ASP A 131 -6.55 -11.38 18.94
C ASP A 131 -5.75 -12.54 19.55
N PRO A 132 -6.03 -12.95 20.79
CA PRO A 132 -5.32 -14.06 21.43
C PRO A 132 -5.39 -15.38 20.64
N SER A 133 -6.49 -15.63 19.92
CA SER A 133 -6.65 -16.83 19.08
C SER A 133 -5.71 -16.83 17.88
N GLU A 134 -5.59 -15.71 17.16
CA GLU A 134 -4.64 -15.58 16.04
C GLU A 134 -3.20 -15.61 16.56
N MET A 135 -2.93 -15.00 17.72
CA MET A 135 -1.62 -15.09 18.37
C MET A 135 -1.23 -16.54 18.65
N TYR A 136 -2.15 -17.36 19.15
CA TYR A 136 -1.91 -18.77 19.43
C TYR A 136 -1.57 -19.58 18.17
N GLN A 137 -2.25 -19.30 17.06
CA GLN A 137 -2.04 -20.03 15.81
C GLN A 137 -0.75 -19.65 15.10
N CYS A 138 -0.34 -18.39 15.22
CA CYS A 138 0.78 -17.86 14.45
C CYS A 138 2.10 -17.75 15.23
N PHE A 139 2.05 -17.67 16.55
CA PHE A 139 3.24 -17.64 17.37
C PHE A 139 3.90 -19.01 17.42
N THR A 140 5.20 -19.05 17.16
CA THR A 140 5.95 -20.31 17.04
C THR A 140 6.61 -20.77 18.34
N GLY A 141 6.46 -20.02 19.43
CA GLY A 141 7.15 -20.28 20.70
C GLY A 141 8.51 -19.60 20.85
N VAL A 142 9.03 -18.98 19.77
CA VAL A 142 10.36 -18.34 19.78
C VAL A 142 10.24 -16.82 19.85
N ALA A 143 10.88 -16.22 20.85
CA ALA A 143 11.01 -14.78 21.02
C ALA A 143 12.48 -14.37 21.17
N LEU A 144 12.75 -13.12 20.82
CA LEU A 144 14.06 -12.48 20.92
C LEU A 144 13.90 -11.14 21.64
N GLU A 145 14.42 -11.09 22.86
CA GLU A 145 14.56 -9.85 23.60
C GLU A 145 15.74 -9.05 23.07
N VAL A 146 15.58 -7.73 22.97
CA VAL A 146 16.59 -6.84 22.42
C VAL A 146 16.62 -5.55 23.23
N TRP A 147 17.79 -5.18 23.75
CA TRP A 147 17.99 -3.96 24.54
C TRP A 147 19.34 -3.31 24.23
N PRO A 148 19.51 -2.00 24.48
CA PRO A 148 20.77 -1.32 24.19
C PRO A 148 21.88 -1.88 25.09
N GLY A 149 22.99 -2.27 24.48
CA GLY A 149 24.23 -2.66 25.16
C GLY A 149 25.09 -1.47 25.54
N SER A 150 26.28 -1.73 26.08
CA SER A 150 27.24 -0.69 26.48
C SER A 150 27.81 0.10 25.30
N THR A 151 27.82 -0.49 24.11
CA THR A 151 28.32 0.11 22.87
C THR A 151 27.22 0.78 22.04
N PHE A 152 25.97 0.78 22.51
CA PHE A 152 24.85 1.40 21.79
C PHE A 152 24.95 2.93 21.82
N VAL A 153 25.12 3.53 20.66
CA VAL A 153 25.11 4.99 20.50
C VAL A 153 23.77 5.43 19.91
N GLN A 154 23.07 6.33 20.61
CA GLN A 154 21.87 6.99 20.10
C GLN A 154 22.24 8.01 19.02
N GLU A 155 22.41 7.53 17.79
CA GLU A 155 22.59 8.40 16.63
C GLU A 155 21.28 8.55 15.88
N THR A 156 20.75 9.77 15.85
CA THR A 156 19.64 10.12 14.96
C THR A 156 20.21 10.47 13.59
N VAL A 157 20.63 9.47 12.81
CA VAL A 157 20.95 9.68 11.38
C VAL A 157 19.63 9.88 10.63
N GLN A 158 19.03 11.06 10.78
CA GLN A 158 17.87 11.45 9.99
C GLN A 158 18.36 11.87 8.61
N ASN A 159 18.52 10.89 7.71
CA ASN A 159 18.65 11.17 6.29
C ASN A 159 17.26 11.54 5.73
N ARG A 160 16.70 12.67 6.17
CA ARG A 160 15.51 13.24 5.55
C ARG A 160 15.93 13.75 4.18
N ILE A 161 15.82 12.89 3.17
CA ILE A 161 15.85 13.33 1.79
C ILE A 161 14.64 14.23 1.60
N SER A 162 14.87 15.54 1.69
CA SER A 162 13.83 16.51 1.42
C SER A 162 13.38 16.34 -0.03
N MET A 163 12.08 16.37 -0.30
CA MET A 163 11.55 16.43 -1.67
C MET A 163 12.20 17.57 -2.48
N ARG A 164 12.58 18.67 -1.80
CA ARG A 164 13.35 19.76 -2.40
C ARG A 164 14.78 19.39 -2.74
N ALA A 165 15.41 18.44 -2.05
CA ALA A 165 16.76 17.96 -2.36
C ALA A 165 16.77 17.11 -3.64
N LEU A 166 15.75 16.26 -3.85
CA LEU A 166 15.56 15.51 -5.09
C LEU A 166 15.30 16.45 -6.28
N LEU A 167 14.42 17.44 -6.09
CA LEU A 167 14.12 18.45 -7.11
C LEU A 167 15.29 19.41 -7.39
N ARG A 168 16.26 19.53 -6.48
CA ARG A 168 17.48 20.35 -6.67
C ARG A 168 18.48 19.69 -7.61
N GLY A 169 18.43 18.36 -7.77
CA GLY A 169 19.32 17.61 -8.65
C GLY A 169 18.97 17.70 -10.14
N VAL A 170 17.72 18.05 -10.47
CA VAL A 170 17.24 18.09 -11.85
C VAL A 170 17.47 19.48 -12.46
N HIS A 171 18.69 19.70 -12.94
CA HIS A 171 19.01 20.89 -13.73
C HIS A 171 18.20 20.88 -15.04
N GLY A 172 17.39 21.92 -15.28
CA GLY A 172 16.64 22.09 -16.53
C GLY A 172 15.17 21.69 -16.50
N ILE A 173 14.63 21.22 -15.37
CA ILE A 173 13.20 20.87 -15.26
C ILE A 173 12.28 22.04 -15.60
N ARG A 174 12.67 23.28 -15.28
CA ARG A 174 11.93 24.49 -15.63
C ARG A 174 11.76 24.65 -17.14
N GLY A 175 12.81 24.40 -17.92
CA GLY A 175 12.75 24.51 -19.38
C GLY A 175 11.91 23.41 -20.02
N ALA A 176 11.97 22.18 -19.50
CA ALA A 176 11.13 21.09 -19.94
C ALA A 176 9.64 21.36 -19.64
N LEU A 177 9.31 21.84 -18.44
CA LEU A 177 7.94 22.22 -18.06
C LEU A 177 7.39 23.34 -18.95
N THR A 178 8.17 24.37 -19.28
CA THR A 178 7.72 25.43 -20.19
C THR A 178 7.41 24.87 -21.59
N LYS A 179 8.25 23.98 -22.13
CA LYS A 179 8.01 23.36 -23.44
C LYS A 179 6.74 22.50 -23.45
N ILE A 180 6.55 21.68 -22.42
CA ILE A 180 5.34 20.84 -22.26
C ILE A 180 4.10 21.72 -22.15
N PHE A 181 4.17 22.79 -21.35
CA PHE A 181 3.08 23.74 -21.20
C PHE A 181 2.73 24.43 -22.53
N CYS A 182 3.72 24.90 -23.28
CA CYS A 182 3.49 25.48 -24.61
C CYS A 182 2.84 24.48 -25.57
N PHE A 183 3.35 23.24 -25.65
CA PHE A 183 2.76 22.20 -26.50
C PHE A 183 1.32 21.89 -26.12
N SER A 184 1.04 21.74 -24.82
CA SER A 184 -0.31 21.51 -24.31
C SER A 184 -1.26 22.65 -24.67
N PHE A 185 -0.80 23.89 -24.54
CA PHE A 185 -1.58 25.07 -24.91
C PHE A 185 -1.90 25.13 -26.41
N PHE A 186 -0.94 24.79 -27.27
CA PHE A 186 -1.17 24.72 -28.71
C PHE A 186 -2.20 23.66 -29.08
N ILE A 187 -2.09 22.46 -28.49
CA ILE A 187 -3.04 21.36 -28.74
C ILE A 187 -4.45 21.77 -28.29
N GLU A 188 -4.58 22.39 -27.12
CA GLU A 188 -5.88 22.86 -26.62
C GLU A 188 -6.50 23.90 -27.56
N THR A 189 -5.68 24.84 -28.06
CA THR A 189 -6.13 25.89 -28.98
C THR A 189 -6.66 25.31 -30.29
N ILE A 190 -5.95 24.33 -30.88
CA ILE A 190 -6.38 23.65 -32.11
C ILE A 190 -7.68 22.86 -31.85
N THR A 191 -7.77 22.19 -30.71
CA THR A 191 -8.94 21.39 -30.32
C THR A 191 -10.18 22.26 -30.13
N LEU A 192 -10.04 23.46 -29.57
CA LEU A 192 -11.12 24.44 -29.45
C LEU A 192 -11.47 25.11 -30.79
N MET A 193 -10.53 25.21 -31.73
CA MET A 193 -10.76 25.84 -33.03
C MET A 193 -11.57 24.95 -34.00
N MET A 194 -11.43 23.61 -33.89
CA MET A 194 -12.22 22.62 -34.65
C MET A 194 -13.75 22.86 -34.58
N PRO A 195 -14.40 22.88 -33.40
CA PRO A 195 -15.86 23.04 -33.31
C PRO A 195 -16.34 24.42 -33.80
N VAL A 196 -15.56 25.49 -33.59
CA VAL A 196 -15.87 26.83 -34.11
C VAL A 196 -15.84 26.85 -35.64
N GLY A 197 -14.87 26.17 -36.25
CA GLY A 197 -14.79 26.02 -37.71
C GLY A 197 -16.01 25.29 -38.28
N THR A 198 -16.46 24.21 -37.63
CA THR A 198 -17.68 23.50 -38.03
C THR A 198 -18.92 24.38 -37.91
N GLN A 199 -19.03 25.22 -36.86
CA GLN A 199 -20.12 26.19 -36.71
C GLN A 199 -20.14 27.22 -37.84
N LEU A 200 -18.98 27.79 -38.22
CA LEU A 200 -18.92 28.77 -39.30
C LEU A 200 -19.30 28.19 -40.67
N VAL A 201 -18.90 26.95 -40.96
CA VAL A 201 -19.30 26.27 -42.21
C VAL A 201 -20.81 26.03 -42.22
N MET A 202 -21.38 25.56 -41.10
CA MET A 202 -22.83 25.37 -40.97
C MET A 202 -23.59 26.69 -41.14
N ASP A 203 -23.08 27.77 -40.54
CA ASP A 203 -23.76 29.06 -40.47
C ASP A 203 -23.55 29.95 -41.70
N HIS A 204 -22.48 29.79 -42.49
CA HIS A 204 -22.15 30.68 -43.62
C HIS A 204 -21.96 29.97 -44.97
N ALA A 205 -21.55 28.69 -45.01
CA ALA A 205 -21.39 27.98 -46.28
C ALA A 205 -22.70 27.37 -46.78
N ILE A 206 -23.64 27.06 -45.89
CA ILE A 206 -24.94 26.49 -46.24
C ILE A 206 -25.99 27.54 -46.65
N PRO A 207 -26.02 28.79 -46.13
CA PRO A 207 -27.01 29.78 -46.57
C PRO A 207 -26.77 30.40 -47.95
N ALA A 208 -25.59 30.21 -48.56
CA ALA A 208 -25.26 30.76 -49.88
C ALA A 208 -25.47 29.74 -51.04
N GLY A 209 -26.23 28.67 -50.77
CA GLY A 209 -26.67 27.69 -51.76
C GLY A 209 -28.20 27.57 -51.77
N ASP A 210 -28.83 28.54 -52.43
CA ASP A 210 -30.23 28.53 -52.89
C ASP A 210 -31.32 28.89 -51.86
N GLN A 211 -31.92 30.08 -52.05
CA GLN A 211 -33.25 30.43 -51.54
C GLN A 211 -34.32 29.59 -52.27
N GLY A 212 -34.33 28.28 -52.03
CA GLY A 212 -35.22 27.32 -52.67
C GLY A 212 -35.84 26.28 -51.74
N VAL A 213 -35.41 26.20 -50.46
CA VAL A 213 -35.91 25.18 -49.52
C VAL A 213 -36.83 25.70 -48.42
N ALA A 214 -37.01 27.01 -48.31
CA ALA A 214 -37.99 27.60 -47.38
C ALA A 214 -39.46 27.28 -47.76
N TYR A 215 -39.75 26.89 -49.00
CA TYR A 215 -41.10 26.48 -49.44
C TYR A 215 -41.31 24.96 -49.48
N ALA A 216 -40.26 24.13 -49.34
CA ALA A 216 -40.42 22.68 -49.20
C ALA A 216 -40.83 22.26 -47.78
N HIS A 217 -40.70 23.17 -46.80
CA HIS A 217 -41.04 22.89 -45.41
C HIS A 217 -42.54 22.91 -45.10
N LEU A 218 -43.39 23.39 -46.02
CA LEU A 218 -44.86 23.44 -45.86
C LEU A 218 -45.65 22.39 -46.67
N ARG A 219 -44.97 21.43 -47.34
CA ARG A 219 -45.63 20.26 -47.95
C ARG A 219 -44.98 18.92 -47.55
N ARG A 220 -44.16 18.92 -46.50
CA ARG A 220 -43.57 17.70 -45.91
C ARG A 220 -43.92 17.51 -44.43
N SER A 221 -44.83 18.33 -43.89
CA SER A 221 -45.51 18.10 -42.62
C SER A 221 -46.54 16.95 -42.70
N ASP A 222 -47.01 16.59 -43.90
CA ASP A 222 -48.08 15.59 -44.09
C ASP A 222 -47.60 14.21 -44.58
N VAL A 223 -46.29 14.02 -44.77
CA VAL A 223 -45.72 12.71 -45.16
C VAL A 223 -44.79 12.13 -44.09
N PHE A 224 -44.38 12.90 -43.08
CA PHE A 224 -43.52 12.39 -42.00
C PHE A 224 -44.27 11.86 -40.77
N HIS A 225 -45.60 12.00 -40.75
CA HIS A 225 -46.47 11.33 -39.76
C HIS A 225 -46.79 9.85 -40.12
N SER A 226 -46.36 9.34 -41.29
CA SER A 226 -46.51 7.92 -41.66
C SER A 226 -45.21 7.11 -41.64
N VAL A 227 -44.06 7.75 -41.39
CA VAL A 227 -42.74 7.09 -41.25
C VAL A 227 -42.07 7.46 -39.92
N THR A 228 -42.88 7.83 -38.93
CA THR A 228 -42.50 7.89 -37.50
C THR A 228 -43.08 6.66 -36.79
N GLY A 229 -42.78 5.49 -37.37
CA GLY A 229 -43.25 4.20 -36.91
C GLY A 229 -42.30 3.09 -37.32
N HIS A 230 -40.99 3.28 -37.16
CA HIS A 230 -39.99 2.21 -36.98
C HIS A 230 -38.59 2.84 -36.90
N GLY A 231 -37.87 2.67 -35.79
CA GLY A 231 -36.44 2.98 -35.74
C GLY A 231 -35.94 3.79 -34.55
N GLN A 232 -36.64 3.78 -33.40
CA GLN A 232 -35.95 3.91 -32.11
C GLN A 232 -35.05 2.68 -31.95
N TYR A 233 -33.81 2.76 -32.45
CA TYR A 233 -32.75 1.82 -32.06
C TYR A 233 -32.25 2.19 -30.66
N ASP A 234 -33.08 1.78 -29.72
CA ASP A 234 -32.75 1.11 -28.48
C ASP A 234 -31.24 0.85 -28.19
N THR A 235 -30.53 1.85 -27.67
CA THR A 235 -29.29 1.63 -26.89
C THR A 235 -29.56 1.00 -25.50
N SER A 236 -30.75 0.43 -25.27
CA SER A 236 -31.05 -0.48 -24.15
C SER A 236 -30.81 -1.95 -24.49
N LEU A 237 -30.49 -2.30 -25.75
CA LEU A 237 -30.34 -3.69 -26.21
C LEU A 237 -28.93 -4.11 -26.64
N VAL A 238 -27.89 -3.47 -26.08
CA VAL A 238 -26.50 -4.00 -26.12
C VAL A 238 -26.05 -4.54 -24.76
N ASN A 239 -26.82 -4.33 -23.68
CA ASN A 239 -26.52 -4.90 -22.36
C ASN A 239 -27.37 -6.12 -21.97
N ASN A 240 -28.11 -6.73 -22.93
CA ASN A 240 -28.96 -7.89 -22.65
C ASN A 240 -28.83 -9.05 -23.67
N ARG A 241 -27.67 -9.17 -24.34
CA ARG A 241 -27.30 -10.36 -25.14
C ARG A 241 -26.10 -11.16 -24.62
N TYR A 242 -25.45 -10.71 -23.55
CA TYR A 242 -24.57 -11.58 -22.74
C TYR A 242 -25.27 -12.11 -21.46
N GLY A 243 -26.53 -11.72 -21.21
CA GLY A 243 -27.26 -12.07 -19.99
C GLY A 243 -28.28 -13.21 -20.10
N ASN A 244 -28.51 -13.78 -21.30
CA ASN A 244 -29.54 -14.80 -21.51
C ASN A 244 -29.11 -15.99 -22.40
N ALA A 245 -27.82 -16.14 -22.68
CA ALA A 245 -27.27 -17.38 -23.26
C ALA A 245 -26.84 -18.40 -22.18
N ASP A 246 -26.67 -17.97 -20.92
CA ASP A 246 -26.24 -18.85 -19.83
C ASP A 246 -27.36 -19.33 -18.90
N LYS A 247 -28.61 -18.88 -19.12
CA LYS A 247 -29.78 -19.26 -18.30
C LYS A 247 -30.67 -20.34 -18.91
N ARG A 248 -30.28 -20.91 -20.06
CA ARG A 248 -30.87 -22.15 -20.63
C ARG A 248 -29.93 -23.36 -20.60
N ALA A 249 -28.67 -23.20 -20.17
CA ALA A 249 -27.72 -24.29 -19.93
C ALA A 249 -27.57 -24.65 -18.44
N MET A 250 -28.23 -23.93 -17.53
CA MET A 250 -28.07 -24.07 -16.08
C MET A 250 -29.42 -24.28 -15.37
N ALA A 251 -30.24 -25.16 -15.96
CA ALA A 251 -31.48 -25.67 -15.38
C ALA A 251 -31.58 -27.20 -15.59
N VAL A 252 -30.47 -27.93 -15.44
CA VAL A 252 -30.45 -29.35 -15.09
C VAL A 252 -29.16 -29.59 -14.31
N ARG A 253 -29.26 -30.25 -13.15
CA ARG A 253 -28.20 -30.59 -12.16
C ARG A 253 -27.89 -29.54 -11.09
N ALA A 254 -28.81 -29.43 -10.13
CA ALA A 254 -28.42 -29.47 -8.73
C ALA A 254 -28.40 -30.95 -8.26
N PHE A 255 -27.28 -31.34 -7.66
CA PHE A 255 -26.92 -32.58 -6.94
C PHE A 255 -27.85 -32.85 -5.70
N PRO A 256 -27.66 -33.89 -4.85
CA PRO A 256 -27.44 -35.37 -4.96
C PRO A 256 -28.51 -36.08 -4.05
N PRO A 257 -28.36 -37.22 -3.31
CA PRO A 257 -27.33 -38.29 -3.15
C PRO A 257 -27.91 -39.70 -3.48
N SER A 258 -27.18 -40.82 -3.55
CA SER A 258 -26.53 -41.54 -2.44
C SER A 258 -25.96 -42.88 -2.95
N ALA A 259 -24.69 -43.16 -2.59
CA ALA A 259 -24.12 -44.41 -2.04
C ALA A 259 -24.37 -45.81 -2.71
N PRO A 260 -23.52 -46.80 -2.40
CA PRO A 260 -23.08 -47.87 -3.31
C PRO A 260 -23.85 -49.19 -3.14
N VAL A 261 -23.88 -50.03 -4.19
CA VAL A 261 -24.01 -51.49 -4.02
C VAL A 261 -23.17 -52.22 -5.08
N ALA A 262 -22.48 -53.24 -4.57
CA ALA A 262 -21.57 -54.17 -5.22
C ALA A 262 -22.19 -55.07 -6.29
N THR A 263 -21.36 -55.50 -7.24
CA THR A 263 -21.28 -56.86 -7.82
C THR A 263 -19.90 -56.90 -8.53
N GLY A 264 -18.92 -57.75 -8.23
CA GLY A 264 -18.95 -59.20 -8.11
C GLY A 264 -18.56 -59.81 -9.47
N ILE A 265 -17.55 -60.71 -9.48
CA ILE A 265 -17.09 -61.58 -10.60
C ILE A 265 -16.04 -60.87 -11.50
N PHE A 266 -14.72 -61.10 -11.44
CA PHE A 266 -13.89 -62.31 -11.26
C PHE A 266 -12.58 -61.99 -10.52
#